data_AF-A0A7X8G7G1-F1
#
_entry.id   AF-A0A7X8G7G1-F1
#
_cell.length_a   1.000
_cell.length_b   1.000
_cell.length_c   1.000
_cell.angle_alpha   90.00
_cell.angle_beta   90.00
_cell.angle_gamma   90.00
#
_symmetry.space_group_name_H-M   'P 1'
#
loop_
_entity.id
_entity.type
_entity.pdbx_description
1 polymer ?
#
loop_
_entity_poly.entity_id
_entity_poly.type
_entity_poly.pdbx_seq_one_letter_code
_entity_poly.pdbx_strand_id
1 'polypeptide(L)' 'LDSNTFISEPAPSPISKLRNQYRWRLIIKHPKIKVLANIFEWIYDKYSVSGKRQWAVSMDINPYSML' A
#
# COMPACT_ATOMS: atom_id res chain seq x y z
N LEU A 1 -2.29 11.55 13.24
CA LEU A 1 -2.38 11.60 11.76
C LEU A 1 -2.74 13.03 11.40
N ASP A 2 -2.01 13.65 10.48
CA ASP A 2 -2.37 14.97 9.94
C ASP A 2 -3.82 14.90 9.43
N SER A 3 -4.65 15.90 9.72
CA SER A 3 -6.08 15.92 9.41
C SER A 3 -6.39 15.83 7.91
N ASN A 4 -5.36 15.90 7.06
CA ASN A 4 -5.45 15.80 5.61
C ASN A 4 -5.07 14.42 5.04
N THR A 5 -4.82 13.42 5.90
CA THR A 5 -4.50 12.06 5.46
C THR A 5 -5.78 11.25 5.30
N PHE A 6 -6.06 10.84 4.07
CA PHE A 6 -7.10 9.84 3.79
C PHE A 6 -6.46 8.45 3.69
N ILE A 7 -7.07 7.48 4.36
CA ILE A 7 -6.74 6.06 4.26
C ILE A 7 -8.06 5.32 4.04
N SER A 8 -8.14 4.53 2.98
CA SER A 8 -9.32 3.68 2.75
C SER A 8 -9.36 2.51 3.73
N GLU A 9 -10.55 1.94 3.91
CA GLU A 9 -10.66 0.59 4.46
C GLU A 9 -9.87 -0.42 3.60
N PRO A 10 -9.38 -1.52 4.19
CA PRO A 10 -8.81 -2.63 3.44
C PRO A 10 -9.86 -3.19 2.47
N ALA A 11 -9.48 -3.31 1.20
CA ALA A 11 -10.36 -3.86 0.19
C ALA A 11 -9.63 -4.94 -0.63
N PRO A 12 -10.35 -5.94 -1.17
CA PRO A 12 -9.79 -6.81 -2.19
C PRO A 12 -9.24 -5.98 -3.37
N SER A 13 -8.12 -6.43 -3.92
CA SER A 13 -7.65 -5.92 -5.21
C SER A 13 -8.64 -6.29 -6.31
N PRO A 14 -8.79 -5.50 -7.40
CA PRO A 14 -9.64 -5.87 -8.53
C PRO A 14 -9.35 -7.28 -9.07
N ILE A 15 -8.08 -7.70 -9.02
CA ILE A 15 -7.69 -9.11 -9.17
C ILE A 15 -7.48 -9.69 -7.76
N SER A 16 -8.52 -10.33 -7.22
CA SER A 16 -8.56 -10.82 -5.85
C SER A 16 -7.53 -11.91 -5.54
N LYS A 17 -7.11 -12.69 -6.53
CA LYS A 17 -6.13 -13.77 -6.39
C LYS A 17 -5.22 -13.86 -7.61
N LEU A 18 -3.91 -13.86 -7.38
CA LEU A 18 -2.89 -14.03 -8.42
C LEU A 18 -1.82 -15.00 -7.93
N ARG A 19 -1.44 -15.99 -8.74
CA ARG A 19 -0.43 -17.01 -8.39
C ARG A 19 -0.68 -17.66 -7.01
N ASN A 20 -1.94 -18.03 -6.78
CA ASN A 20 -2.46 -18.60 -5.53
C ASN A 20 -2.33 -17.71 -4.27
N GLN A 21 -2.06 -16.41 -4.41
CA GLN A 21 -1.98 -15.46 -3.30
C GLN A 21 -3.15 -14.47 -3.38
N TYR A 22 -3.84 -14.27 -2.26
CA TYR A 22 -4.89 -13.26 -2.17
C TYR A 22 -4.28 -11.87 -2.16
N ARG A 23 -4.87 -10.95 -2.92
CA ARG A 23 -4.41 -9.58 -3.05
C ARG A 23 -5.41 -8.63 -2.40
N TRP A 24 -4.90 -7.83 -1.49
CA TRP A 24 -5.62 -6.75 -0.82
C TRP A 24 -4.94 -5.43 -1.16
N ARG A 25 -5.67 -4.33 -1.00
CA ARG A 25 -5.18 -2.97 -1.23
C ARG A 25 -5.70 -2.01 -0.18
N LEU A 26 -4.92 -0.95 0.01
CA LEU A 26 -5.26 0.25 0.74
C LEU A 26 -4.96 1.45 -0.17
N ILE A 27 -5.80 2.47 -0.13
CA ILE A 27 -5.57 3.73 -0.85
C ILE A 27 -5.22 4.80 0.17
N ILE A 28 -4.03 5.39 0.04
CA ILE A 28 -3.57 6.48 0.89
C ILE A 28 -3.49 7.75 0.03
N LYS A 29 -4.09 8.83 0.51
CA LYS A 29 -4.03 10.15 -0.16
C LYS A 29 -3.61 11.21 0.83
N HIS A 30 -2.75 12.11 0.39
CA HIS A 30 -2.33 13.27 1.16
C HIS A 30 -1.87 14.38 0.20
N PRO A 31 -2.17 15.66 0.46
CA PRO A 31 -1.79 16.76 -0.43
C PRO A 31 -0.26 16.98 -0.50
N LYS A 32 0.46 16.63 0.56
CA LYS A 32 1.94 16.75 0.61
C LYS A 32 2.60 15.42 0.27
N ILE A 33 3.35 15.38 -0.84
CA ILE A 33 4.08 14.19 -1.29
C ILE A 33 5.11 13.70 -0.26
N LYS A 34 5.78 14.61 0.48
CA LYS A 34 6.75 14.24 1.51
C LYS A 34 6.14 13.38 2.62
N VAL A 35 4.88 13.61 2.96
CA VAL A 35 4.19 12.80 3.97
C VAL A 35 3.93 11.39 3.43
N LEU A 36 3.50 11.26 2.17
CA LEU A 36 3.33 9.95 1.53
C LEU A 36 4.66 9.19 1.44
N ALA A 37 5.75 9.87 1.07
CA ALA A 37 7.08 9.29 1.01
C ALA A 37 7.51 8.71 2.37
N ASN A 38 7.37 9.49 3.45
CA ASN A 38 7.71 9.03 4.81
C ASN A 38 6.87 7.82 5.25
N ILE A 39 5.58 7.80 4.89
CA ILE A 39 4.70 6.66 5.18
C ILE A 39 5.17 5.42 4.40
N PHE A 40 5.50 5.58 3.12
CA PHE A 40 5.94 4.48 2.27
C PHE A 40 7.31 3.93 2.69
N GLU A 41 8.26 4.80 3.05
CA GLU A 41 9.55 4.40 3.64
C GLU A 41 9.32 3.57 4.92
N TRP A 42 8.49 4.06 5.84
CA TRP A 42 8.19 3.33 7.06
C TRP A 42 7.53 1.97 6.80
N ILE A 43 6.61 1.89 5.83
CA ILE A 43 5.99 0.62 5.42
C ILE A 43 7.06 -0.31 4.86
N TYR A 44 7.91 0.18 3.96
CA TYR A 44 8.95 -0.63 3.34
C TYR A 44 9.92 -1.21 4.38
N ASP A 45 10.44 -0.37 5.28
CA ASP A 45 11.38 -0.77 6.31
C ASP A 45 10.78 -1.81 7.26
N LYS A 46 9.51 -1.61 7.65
CA LYS A 46 8.85 -2.49 8.59
C LYS A 46 8.44 -3.81 7.97
N TYR A 47 8.01 -3.78 6.71
CA TYR A 47 7.28 -4.87 6.12
C TYR A 47 8.03 -5.56 4.96
N SER A 48 8.59 -4.80 4.04
CA SER A 48 9.34 -5.37 2.89
C SER A 48 10.70 -5.94 3.29
N VAL A 49 11.39 -5.33 4.25
CA VAL A 49 12.72 -5.80 4.71
C VAL A 49 12.63 -7.05 5.61
N SER A 50 11.45 -7.33 6.17
CA SER A 50 11.27 -8.38 7.18
C SER A 50 11.51 -9.82 6.69
N GLY A 51 11.65 -10.05 5.36
CA GLY A 51 11.95 -11.36 4.76
C GLY A 51 10.87 -12.44 4.98
N LYS A 52 9.73 -12.07 5.56
CA LYS A 52 8.63 -13.00 5.87
C LYS A 52 7.95 -13.45 4.59
N ARG A 53 7.97 -14.75 4.31
CA ARG A 53 7.37 -15.37 3.10
C ARG A 53 5.84 -15.44 3.09
N GLN A 54 5.17 -15.00 4.16
CA GLN A 54 3.72 -15.19 4.32
C GLN A 54 2.89 -14.13 3.60
N TRP A 55 3.48 -12.98 3.28
CA TRP A 55 2.81 -11.87 2.61
C TRP A 55 3.85 -11.01 1.90
N ALA A 56 3.42 -10.31 0.84
CA ALA A 56 4.26 -9.39 0.08
C ALA A 56 3.55 -8.04 0.02
N VAL A 57 4.32 -6.96 0.20
CA VAL A 57 3.82 -5.58 0.08
C VAL A 57 4.44 -4.95 -1.16
N SER A 58 3.59 -4.39 -2.01
CA SER A 58 3.96 -3.53 -3.12
C SER A 58 3.31 -2.17 -2.93
N MET A 59 3.98 -1.11 -3.38
CA MET A 59 3.47 0.25 -3.31
C MET A 59 3.53 0.87 -4.70
N ASP A 60 2.38 1.36 -5.17
CA ASP A 60 2.25 2.03 -6.46
C ASP A 60 2.04 3.53 -6.23
N ILE A 61 2.91 4.37 -6.79
CA ILE A 61 2.83 5.82 -6.69
C ILE A 61 2.04 6.34 -7.90
N ASN A 62 0.93 7.03 -7.65
CA ASN A 62 0.05 7.59 -8.68
C ASN A 62 -0.30 6.57 -9.79
N PRO A 63 -0.95 5.45 -9.44
CA PRO A 63 -1.25 4.40 -10.41
C PRO A 63 -2.19 4.93 -11.49
N TYR A 64 -1.86 4.66 -12.76
CA TYR A 64 -2.76 4.92 -13.89
C TYR A 64 -4.01 4.02 -13.84
N SER A 65 -3.82 2.78 -13.36
CA SER A 65 -4.89 1.80 -13.16
C SER A 65 -4.64 1.04 -11.86
N MET A 66 -5.74 0.62 -11.23
CA MET A 66 -5.73 -0.23 -10.04
C MET A 66 -5.92 -1.72 -10.36
N LEU A 67 -5.98 -2.08 -11.65
CA LEU A 67 -6.11 -3.45 -12.13
C LEU A 67 -4.81 -4.25 -11.96
#